data_AF-A0A8X6UPJ5-F1
#
_entry.id   AF-A0A8X6UPJ5-F1
#
_cell.length_a   1.000
_cell.length_b   1.000
_cell.length_c   1.000
_cell.angle_alpha   90.00
_cell.angle_beta   90.00
_cell.angle_gamma   90.00
#
_symmetry.space_group_name_H-M   'P 1'
#
loop_
_entity.id
_entity.type
_entity.pdbx_description
1 polymer ?
#
loop_
_entity_poly.entity_id
_entity_poly.type
_entity_poly.pdbx_seq_one_letter_code
_entity_poly.pdbx_strand_id
1 'polypeptide(L)' 'MILSFLIILFTSPLQFIYCIKWVVAYVAIRFNKRFRYRRFDLYDVGARNDPHKLGFLVPEEEKKFESPFPDSHLLE' A
#
# COMPACT_ATOMS: atom_id res chain seq x y z
N MET A 1 -45.37 -12.06 -9.07
CA MET A 1 -44.46 -12.00 -10.23
C MET A 1 -43.98 -10.58 -10.54
N ILE A 2 -44.86 -9.61 -10.79
CA ILE A 2 -44.47 -8.24 -11.19
C ILE A 2 -43.67 -7.51 -10.10
N LEU A 3 -44.11 -7.59 -8.84
CA LEU A 3 -43.41 -6.97 -7.70
C LEU A 3 -41.98 -7.52 -7.53
N SER A 4 -41.83 -8.83 -7.66
CA SER A 4 -40.55 -9.53 -7.60
C SER A 4 -39.60 -9.06 -8.71
N PHE A 5 -40.14 -8.83 -9.90
CA PHE A 5 -39.39 -8.35 -11.07
C PHE A 5 -38.86 -6.93 -10.87
N LEU A 6 -39.69 -6.04 -10.30
CA LEU A 6 -39.31 -4.66 -9.99
C LEU A 6 -38.22 -4.60 -8.91
N ILE A 7 -38.30 -5.46 -7.89
CA ILE A 7 -37.28 -5.54 -6.83
C ILE A 7 -35.94 -5.98 -7.43
N ILE A 8 -35.92 -7.02 -8.25
CA ILE A 8 -34.69 -7.52 -8.89
C ILE A 8 -34.06 -6.46 -9.80
N LEU A 9 -34.87 -5.73 -10.56
CA LEU A 9 -34.41 -4.63 -11.41
C LEU A 9 -33.72 -3.53 -10.60
N PHE A 10 -34.25 -3.22 -9.41
CA PHE A 10 -33.70 -2.18 -8.53
C PHE A 10 -32.49 -2.65 -7.71
N THR A 11 -32.44 -3.93 -7.32
CA THR A 11 -31.35 -4.48 -6.50
C THR A 11 -30.14 -4.93 -7.33
N SER A 12 -30.34 -5.34 -8.58
CA SER A 12 -29.26 -5.75 -9.48
C SER A 12 -28.16 -4.69 -9.68
N PRO A 13 -28.47 -3.40 -9.94
CA PRO A 13 -27.44 -2.37 -10.06
C PRO A 13 -26.69 -2.12 -8.74
N LEU A 14 -27.35 -2.29 -7.58
CA LEU A 14 -26.70 -2.13 -6.27
C LEU A 14 -25.65 -3.24 -6.03
N GLN A 15 -25.96 -4.48 -6.41
CA GLN A 15 -25.01 -5.58 -6.32
C GLN A 15 -23.81 -5.38 -7.25
N PHE A 16 -24.05 -4.83 -8.44
CA PHE A 16 -22.99 -4.50 -9.39
C PHE A 16 -22.05 -3.41 -8.84
N ILE A 17 -22.59 -2.34 -8.28
CA ILE A 17 -21.81 -1.27 -7.61
C ILE A 17 -21.01 -1.84 -6.44
N TYR A 18 -21.61 -2.73 -5.64
CA TYR A 18 -20.93 -3.38 -4.53
C TYR A 18 -19.73 -4.22 -4.99
N CYS A 19 -19.88 -4.98 -6.08
CA CYS A 19 -18.79 -5.75 -6.67
C CYS A 19 -17.67 -4.83 -7.19
N ILE A 20 -18.02 -3.75 -7.92
CA ILE A 20 -17.05 -2.76 -8.42
C ILE A 20 -16.23 -2.16 -7.28
N LYS A 21 -16.87 -1.79 -6.16
CA LYS A 21 -16.17 -1.27 -4.98
C LYS A 21 -15.06 -2.22 -4.53
N TRP A 22 -15.31 -3.52 -4.48
CA TRP A 22 -14.30 -4.51 -4.09
C TRP A 22 -13.18 -4.66 -5.12
N VAL A 23 -13.52 -4.62 -6.42
CA VAL A 23 -12.52 -4.61 -7.49
C VAL A 23 -11.60 -3.39 -7.38
N VAL A 24 -12.18 -2.19 -7.18
CA VAL A 24 -11.42 -0.95 -7.01
C VAL A 24 -10.56 -1.02 -5.75
N ALA A 25 -11.09 -1.50 -4.63
CA ALA A 25 -10.33 -1.66 -3.40
C ALA A 25 -9.16 -2.65 -3.56
N TYR A 26 -9.40 -3.79 -4.22
CA TYR A 26 -8.36 -4.77 -4.50
C TYR A 26 -7.24 -4.20 -5.38
N VAL A 27 -7.61 -3.52 -6.48
CA VAL A 27 -6.65 -2.86 -7.38
C VAL A 27 -5.86 -1.79 -6.61
N ALA A 28 -6.54 -0.93 -5.83
CA ALA A 28 -5.89 0.10 -5.03
C ALA A 28 -4.91 -0.48 -4.02
N ILE A 29 -5.26 -1.56 -3.31
CA ILE A 29 -4.37 -2.25 -2.38
C ILE A 29 -3.16 -2.85 -3.11
N ARG A 30 -3.37 -3.49 -4.27
CA ARG A 30 -2.27 -4.08 -5.07
C ARG A 30 -1.33 -3.00 -5.59
N PHE A 31 -1.86 -1.90 -6.10
CA PHE A 31 -1.08 -0.74 -6.52
C PHE A 31 -0.32 -0.17 -5.32
N ASN A 32 -1.02 0.15 -4.24
CA ASN A 32 -0.42 0.74 -3.05
C ASN A 32 0.70 -0.15 -2.47
N LYS A 33 0.49 -1.47 -2.40
CA LYS A 33 1.55 -2.42 -2.05
C LYS A 33 2.74 -2.27 -3.00
N ARG A 34 2.54 -2.36 -4.31
CA ARG A 34 3.61 -2.26 -5.31
C ARG A 34 4.39 -0.94 -5.26
N PHE A 35 3.73 0.18 -4.99
CA PHE A 35 4.36 1.49 -4.92
C PHE A 35 4.98 1.82 -3.54
N ARG A 36 4.45 1.26 -2.43
CA ARG A 36 4.98 1.51 -1.07
C ARG A 36 6.21 0.68 -0.70
N TYR A 37 6.59 -0.35 -1.48
CA TYR A 37 7.75 -1.21 -1.16
C TYR A 37 9.06 -0.41 -0.99
N ARG A 38 9.23 0.77 -1.61
CA ARG A 38 10.54 1.45 -1.53
C ARG A 38 10.92 2.03 -0.17
N ARG A 39 9.97 2.36 0.72
CA ARG A 39 10.29 2.99 2.03
C ARG A 39 10.25 2.01 3.20
N PHE A 40 9.68 0.81 3.02
CA PHE A 40 9.44 -0.15 4.11
C PHE A 40 9.92 -1.58 3.80
N ASP A 41 10.57 -1.81 2.65
CA ASP A 41 11.17 -3.12 2.29
C ASP A 41 12.64 -3.24 2.72
N LEU A 42 13.04 -2.40 3.68
CA LEU A 42 14.38 -2.40 4.27
C LEU A 42 14.63 -3.68 5.09
N TYR A 43 13.58 -4.27 5.65
CA TYR A 43 13.66 -5.46 6.48
C TYR A 43 12.83 -6.61 5.93
N ASP A 44 13.43 -7.80 5.92
CA ASP A 44 12.81 -9.04 5.49
C ASP A 44 13.30 -10.20 6.35
N VAL A 45 12.41 -10.72 7.21
CA VAL A 45 12.69 -11.87 8.11
C VAL A 45 12.97 -13.15 7.33
N GLY A 46 12.57 -13.22 6.05
CA GLY A 46 12.85 -14.32 5.14
C GLY A 46 14.17 -14.18 4.37
N ALA A 47 14.87 -13.05 4.48
CA ALA A 47 16.12 -12.83 3.76
C ALA A 47 17.20 -13.82 4.23
N ARG A 48 17.80 -14.55 3.29
CA ARG A 48 18.94 -15.44 3.58
C ARG A 48 20.23 -14.70 3.28
N ASN A 49 21.13 -14.66 4.26
CA ASN A 49 22.48 -14.10 4.15
C ASN A 49 22.55 -12.59 3.84
N ASP A 50 21.51 -11.82 4.13
CA ASP A 50 21.54 -10.36 4.02
C ASP A 50 21.45 -9.71 5.41
N PRO A 51 22.58 -9.27 5.99
CA PRO A 51 22.60 -8.69 7.33
C PRO A 51 21.88 -7.34 7.42
N HIS A 52 21.75 -6.60 6.32
CA HIS A 52 21.00 -5.33 6.30
C HIS A 52 19.50 -5.62 6.36
N LYS A 53 19.00 -6.56 5.55
CA LYS A 53 17.58 -6.96 5.57
C LYS A 53 17.15 -7.67 6.84
N LEU A 54 18.06 -8.37 7.49
CA LEU A 54 17.79 -9.03 8.77
C LEU A 54 17.88 -8.08 9.97
N GLY A 55 18.30 -6.83 9.77
CA GLY A 55 18.45 -5.82 10.83
C GLY A 55 19.68 -6.02 11.71
N PHE A 56 20.67 -6.81 11.28
CA PHE A 56 21.97 -6.88 11.95
C PHE A 56 22.83 -5.65 11.63
N LEU A 57 22.63 -5.04 10.46
CA LEU A 57 23.29 -3.80 10.05
C LEU A 57 22.23 -2.78 9.66
N VAL A 58 22.38 -1.55 10.17
CA VAL A 58 21.51 -0.42 9.79
C VAL A 58 21.71 -0.13 8.30
N PRO A 59 20.65 -0.13 7.47
CA PRO A 59 20.75 0.26 6.07
C PRO A 59 21.13 1.74 5.91
N GLU A 60 21.93 2.06 4.90
CA GLU A 60 22.35 3.45 4.62
C GLU A 60 21.16 4.35 4.24
N GLU A 61 20.05 3.80 3.72
CA GLU A 61 18.86 4.61 3.47
C GLU A 61 18.21 5.11 4.77
N GLU A 62 18.16 4.29 5.83
CA GLU A 62 17.66 4.72 7.14
C GLU A 62 18.48 5.86 7.72
N LYS A 63 19.80 5.73 7.67
CA LYS A 63 20.72 6.77 8.14
C LYS A 63 20.48 8.12 7.45
N LYS A 64 20.14 8.12 6.16
CA LYS A 64 19.78 9.33 5.41
C LYS A 64 18.40 9.87 5.74
N PHE A 65 17.46 9.02 6.12
CA PHE A 65 16.12 9.46 6.53
C PHE A 65 16.07 9.99 7.97
N GLU A 66 16.91 9.45 8.85
CA GLU A 66 17.03 9.88 10.24
C GLU A 66 18.03 11.02 10.43
N SER A 67 18.93 11.25 9.46
CA SER A 67 19.90 12.34 9.56
C SER A 67 19.18 13.69 9.65
N PRO A 68 19.62 14.58 10.57
CA PRO A 68 19.10 15.93 10.62
C PRO A 68 19.31 16.62 9.26
N PHE A 69 18.34 17.47 8.88
CA PHE A 69 18.45 18.26 7.66
C PHE A 69 19.68 19.17 7.77
N PRO A 70 20.50 19.32 6.73
CA PRO A 70 21.70 20.13 6.81
C PRO A 70 21.35 21.59 7.12
N ASP A 71 22.14 22.20 8.02
CA ASP A 71 21.98 23.59 8.47
C ASP A 71 22.08 24.62 7.34
N SER A 72 22.50 24.20 6.13
CA SER A 72 22.43 25.03 4.91
C SER A 72 21.03 25.56 4.62
N HIS A 73 19.98 24.88 5.08
CA HIS A 73 18.59 25.35 4.95
C HIS A 73 18.25 26.54 5.88
N LEU A 74 19.07 26.84 6.88
CA LEU A 74 18.88 27.94 7.83
C LEU A 74 19.60 29.23 7.39
N LEU A 75 20.28 29.21 6.23
CA LEU A 75 21.05 30.33 5.70
C LEU A 75 20.30 31.12 4.60
N GLU A 76 19.04 30.76 4.30
CA GLU A 76 18.08 31.57 3.50
C GLU A 76 17.14 32.36 4.42
#